data_AF-A0A560HKC7-F1
#
_entry.id   AF-A0A560HKC7-F1
#
_cell.length_a   1.000
_cell.length_b   1.000
_cell.length_c   1.000
_cell.angle_alpha   90.00
_cell.angle_beta   90.00
_cell.angle_gamma   90.00
#
_symmetry.space_group_name_H-M   'P 1'
#
loop_
_entity.id
_entity.type
_entity.pdbx_description
1 polymer ?
#
loop_
_entity_poly.entity_id
_entity_poly.type
_entity_poly.pdbx_seq_one_letter_code
_entity_poly.pdbx_strand_id
1 'polypeptide(L)'
;MKPDRHPAPRKVQDRQSGFAWEGACLVDLVNCVTGSEPLNKLPLLIADDLEEHFMREGWPTGRSFGGEAALAERYDVGRDVLREAVRLLEARNHARMRRGPQGGLEVVCPNLGNLLGRLAGYAYVSGLDRARALEMWTILQAVAIQLAISPADAWRTADLRAQIAEGIRRPSFSLHNLGSLMIGASGSKVLMLLGTCVGSLLPPFADAPLDDRTIRQLQELATSPDISPALLSWLRKEQLPAVLAQLVASPAGTLFHLPDLPRDDCFKAQAMQVVHELMSTASPNAWARGHLIGNEFDLADRFGVDKSIVRQAIRLMEDAETATALPGRGRGLVTRLPSTAPLSRLFSAFFIANGVDELDGEQVFRALRIECTGWAAERADSEDCMTLLALCTDLMELAPPLPVAALQSFERFQQHAAHNPLLDLCIDGTKAFLSWRMGKPLIAPRSVVEAYQTHTRRVITAICAHDRAAAMLAEQAKLDAVAHCRRQAGSMRFD
;
A
#
# COMPACT_ATOMS: atom_id res chain seq x y z
N MET A 1 7.49 3.92 38.42
CA MET A 1 6.90 3.09 37.34
C MET A 1 8.04 2.40 36.62
N LYS A 2 8.13 1.06 36.70
CA LYS A 2 9.06 0.32 35.83
C LYS A 2 8.54 0.47 34.39
N PRO A 3 9.39 0.77 33.40
CA PRO A 3 8.96 0.75 32.02
C PRO A 3 8.54 -0.68 31.66
N ASP A 4 7.40 -0.81 31.00
CA ASP A 4 6.88 -2.09 30.55
C ASP A 4 7.96 -2.79 29.69
N ARG A 5 8.45 -3.94 30.16
CA ARG A 5 9.37 -4.78 29.38
C ARG A 5 8.55 -5.44 28.29
N HIS A 6 8.43 -4.78 27.14
CA HIS A 6 7.95 -5.43 25.92
C HIS A 6 8.96 -6.54 25.56
N PRO A 7 8.54 -7.81 25.51
CA PRO A 7 9.43 -8.89 25.08
C PRO A 7 9.84 -8.62 23.63
N ALA A 8 11.13 -8.77 23.33
CA ALA A 8 11.65 -8.58 21.99
C ALA A 8 10.85 -9.43 20.98
N PRO A 9 10.52 -8.88 19.79
CA PRO A 9 9.90 -9.67 18.74
C PRO A 9 10.86 -10.82 18.39
N ARG A 10 10.47 -12.04 18.76
CA ARG A 10 11.24 -13.23 18.43
C ARG A 10 11.04 -13.50 16.95
N LYS A 11 12.11 -13.83 16.23
CA LYS A 11 11.99 -14.52 14.93
C LYS A 11 10.96 -15.64 15.11
N VAL A 12 10.04 -15.78 14.16
CA VAL A 12 9.26 -17.01 14.06
C VAL A 12 10.30 -18.13 14.02
N GLN A 13 10.39 -18.91 15.11
CA GLN A 13 11.25 -20.07 15.15
C GLN A 13 10.77 -20.98 14.01
N ASP A 14 11.68 -21.35 13.11
CA ASP A 14 11.49 -22.49 12.23
C ASP A 14 10.80 -23.57 13.06
N ARG A 15 9.61 -23.98 12.66
CA ARG A 15 8.96 -25.14 13.26
C ARG A 15 9.95 -26.29 13.05
N GLN A 16 10.72 -26.60 14.08
CA GLN A 16 11.53 -27.80 14.15
C GLN A 16 10.58 -28.99 14.28
N SER A 17 9.86 -29.32 13.20
CA SER A 17 9.47 -30.69 12.92
C SER A 17 10.69 -31.34 12.29
N GLY A 18 11.45 -32.08 13.07
CA GLY A 18 12.55 -32.87 12.53
C GLY A 18 12.00 -33.89 11.55
N PHE A 19 12.12 -33.66 10.24
CA PHE A 19 12.20 -34.66 9.17
C PHE A 19 12.50 -33.96 7.83
N ALA A 20 13.55 -34.45 7.14
CA ALA A 20 13.93 -34.21 5.73
C ALA A 20 14.39 -32.79 5.27
N TRP A 21 15.70 -32.54 5.33
CA TRP A 21 16.38 -31.28 4.95
C TRP A 21 16.73 -31.11 3.46
N GLU A 22 16.22 -31.94 2.55
CA GLU A 22 16.60 -31.88 1.12
C GLU A 22 15.49 -31.35 0.17
N GLY A 23 14.25 -31.21 0.65
CA GLY A 23 13.12 -30.69 -0.17
C GLY A 23 12.65 -29.26 0.17
N ALA A 24 12.85 -28.80 1.40
CA ALA A 24 12.38 -27.49 1.87
C ALA A 24 13.12 -26.28 1.24
N CYS A 25 14.37 -26.50 0.79
CA CYS A 25 15.25 -25.40 0.37
C CYS A 25 14.79 -24.65 -0.89
N LEU A 26 14.02 -25.27 -1.80
CA LEU A 26 13.59 -24.61 -3.04
C LEU A 26 12.30 -23.80 -2.83
N VAL A 27 11.32 -24.34 -2.10
CA VAL A 27 10.05 -23.65 -1.83
C VAL A 27 10.29 -22.40 -0.98
N ASP A 28 11.10 -22.53 0.07
CA ASP A 28 11.44 -21.39 0.94
C ASP A 28 12.24 -20.31 0.17
N LEU A 29 13.11 -20.74 -0.75
CA LEU A 29 13.85 -19.85 -1.64
C LEU A 29 12.91 -19.13 -2.62
N VAL A 30 11.99 -19.87 -3.25
CA VAL A 30 10.99 -19.30 -4.17
C VAL A 30 10.10 -18.32 -3.42
N ASN A 31 9.60 -18.66 -2.23
CA ASN A 31 8.77 -17.76 -1.42
C ASN A 31 9.54 -16.49 -1.00
N CYS A 32 10.82 -16.62 -0.66
CA CYS A 32 11.69 -15.48 -0.36
C CYS A 32 11.86 -14.53 -1.53
N VAL A 33 12.00 -15.05 -2.76
CA VAL A 33 12.30 -14.30 -4.00
C VAL A 33 11.02 -13.74 -4.64
N THR A 34 9.93 -14.49 -4.62
CA THR A 34 8.63 -14.09 -5.18
C THR A 34 7.87 -13.12 -4.28
N GLY A 35 8.32 -12.93 -3.03
CA GLY A 35 7.69 -12.01 -2.09
C GLY A 35 6.49 -12.60 -1.35
N SER A 36 6.24 -13.92 -1.47
CA SER A 36 5.12 -14.60 -0.82
C SER A 36 5.20 -14.61 0.71
N GLU A 37 6.39 -14.44 1.28
CA GLU A 37 6.60 -14.32 2.74
C GLU A 37 7.32 -13.04 3.13
N PRO A 38 6.92 -12.37 4.23
CA PRO A 38 7.55 -11.15 4.70
C PRO A 38 9.00 -11.39 5.19
N LEU A 39 9.86 -10.38 5.06
CA LEU A 39 11.23 -10.46 5.54
C LEU A 39 11.30 -10.34 7.07
N ASN A 40 11.42 -11.47 7.76
CA ASN A 40 11.45 -11.54 9.23
C ASN A 40 12.88 -11.43 9.82
N LYS A 41 13.62 -10.38 9.47
CA LYS A 41 14.94 -10.11 10.08
C LYS A 41 14.79 -9.32 11.38
N LEU A 42 15.57 -9.68 12.39
CA LEU A 42 15.46 -9.09 13.73
C LEU A 42 15.55 -7.54 13.74
N PRO A 43 16.46 -6.87 13.00
CA PRO A 43 16.46 -5.42 12.91
C PRO A 43 15.19 -4.81 12.30
N LEU A 44 14.59 -5.47 11.29
CA LEU A 44 13.31 -5.03 10.69
C LEU A 44 12.19 -5.15 11.72
N LEU A 45 12.11 -6.27 12.44
CA LEU A 45 11.10 -6.48 13.49
C LEU A 45 11.21 -5.45 14.63
N ILE A 46 12.43 -5.08 15.04
CA ILE A 46 12.65 -4.04 16.07
C ILE A 46 12.24 -2.66 15.54
N ALA A 47 12.57 -2.33 14.28
CA ALA A 47 12.14 -1.08 13.67
C ALA A 47 10.61 -1.00 13.57
N ASP A 48 9.97 -2.09 13.14
CA ASP A 48 8.51 -2.18 13.01
C ASP A 48 7.82 -2.08 14.38
N ASP A 49 8.35 -2.73 15.43
CA ASP A 49 7.82 -2.61 16.79
C ASP A 49 7.99 -1.18 17.35
N LEU A 50 9.13 -0.53 17.12
CA LEU A 50 9.35 0.87 17.50
C LEU A 50 8.36 1.81 16.80
N GLU A 51 8.10 1.60 15.52
CA GLU A 51 7.10 2.37 14.78
C GLU A 51 5.69 2.14 15.34
N GLU A 52 5.33 0.90 15.67
CA GLU A 52 4.04 0.63 16.33
C GLU A 52 3.93 1.37 17.66
N HIS A 53 5.02 1.50 18.44
CA HIS A 53 5.05 2.36 19.63
C HIS A 53 4.83 3.84 19.29
N PHE A 54 5.43 4.35 18.21
CA PHE A 54 5.20 5.73 17.77
C PHE A 54 3.74 5.94 17.38
N MET A 55 3.17 4.99 16.64
CA MET A 55 1.77 4.99 16.22
C MET A 55 0.82 5.00 17.43
N ARG A 56 1.06 4.15 18.44
CA ARG A 56 0.25 4.07 19.68
C ARG A 56 0.18 5.40 20.44
N GLU A 57 1.24 6.22 20.36
CA GLU A 57 1.29 7.54 20.98
C GLU A 57 0.85 8.69 20.05
N GLY A 58 0.24 8.39 18.90
CA GLY A 58 -0.23 9.41 17.95
C GLY A 58 0.90 10.10 17.18
N TRP A 59 2.01 9.39 16.92
CA TRP A 59 3.22 9.87 16.25
C TRP A 59 3.88 11.10 16.93
N PRO A 60 4.49 10.91 18.12
CA PRO A 60 4.98 12.00 18.97
C PRO A 60 6.29 12.62 18.45
N THR A 61 6.20 13.40 17.38
CA THR A 61 7.35 14.06 16.73
C THR A 61 8.20 14.86 17.73
N GLY A 62 9.52 14.68 17.68
CA GLY A 62 10.49 15.32 18.56
C GLY A 62 10.70 14.63 19.92
N ARG A 63 9.85 13.66 20.29
CA ARG A 63 10.03 12.88 21.53
C ARG A 63 11.20 11.90 21.38
N SER A 64 11.99 11.77 22.44
CA SER A 64 13.05 10.75 22.54
C SER A 64 12.55 9.47 23.22
N PHE A 65 12.86 8.32 22.62
CA PHE A 65 12.52 6.97 23.11
C PHE A 65 13.66 6.27 23.86
N GLY A 66 14.74 6.99 24.11
CA GLY A 66 15.89 6.51 24.89
C GLY A 66 17.18 6.40 24.09
N GLY A 67 18.29 6.28 24.80
CA GLY A 67 19.62 6.11 24.22
C GLY A 67 19.85 4.70 23.66
N GLU A 68 20.84 4.58 22.77
CA GLU A 68 21.23 3.31 22.14
C GLU A 68 21.43 2.17 23.15
N ALA A 69 22.19 2.41 24.23
CA ALA A 69 22.45 1.37 25.23
C ALA A 69 21.16 0.87 25.93
N ALA A 70 20.26 1.78 26.28
CA ALA A 70 19.02 1.45 26.97
C ALA A 70 18.03 0.72 26.04
N LEU A 71 17.96 1.11 24.78
CA LEU A 71 17.15 0.42 23.78
C LEU A 71 17.69 -0.98 23.48
N ALA A 72 19.02 -1.15 23.43
CA ALA A 72 19.64 -2.45 23.19
C ALA A 72 19.36 -3.42 24.34
N GLU A 73 19.42 -2.92 25.58
CA GLU A 73 19.02 -3.67 26.77
C GLU A 73 17.52 -3.99 26.77
N ARG A 74 16.67 -3.03 26.40
CA ARG A 74 15.20 -3.22 26.34
C ARG A 74 14.80 -4.34 25.39
N TYR A 75 15.45 -4.41 24.23
CA TYR A 75 15.20 -5.44 23.21
C TYR A 75 16.05 -6.70 23.37
N ASP A 76 16.91 -6.80 24.40
CA ASP A 76 17.82 -7.94 24.60
C ASP A 76 18.68 -8.25 23.36
N VAL A 77 19.24 -7.21 22.74
CA VAL A 77 20.07 -7.32 21.54
C VAL A 77 21.42 -6.63 21.68
N GLY A 78 22.38 -7.04 20.86
CA GLY A 78 23.64 -6.32 20.71
C GLY A 78 23.45 -4.92 20.09
N ARG A 79 24.38 -4.01 20.39
CA ARG A 79 24.35 -2.63 19.87
C ARG A 79 24.33 -2.55 18.34
N ASP A 80 24.99 -3.49 17.66
CA ASP A 80 25.03 -3.50 16.19
C ASP A 80 23.67 -3.79 15.56
N VAL A 81 22.90 -4.72 16.15
CA VAL A 81 21.52 -5.04 15.72
C VAL A 81 20.61 -3.84 15.96
N LEU A 82 20.73 -3.17 17.11
CA LEU A 82 19.95 -1.97 17.36
C LEU A 82 20.31 -0.84 16.40
N ARG A 83 21.61 -0.59 16.16
CA ARG A 83 22.04 0.44 15.20
C ARG A 83 21.51 0.17 13.79
N GLU A 84 21.34 -1.10 13.43
CA GLU A 84 20.70 -1.48 12.18
C GLU A 84 19.21 -1.11 12.15
N ALA A 85 18.47 -1.42 13.21
CA ALA A 85 17.07 -0.99 13.36
C ALA A 85 16.94 0.54 13.31
N VAL A 86 17.84 1.27 13.98
CA VAL A 86 17.88 2.75 13.96
C VAL A 86 18.14 3.29 12.55
N ARG A 87 19.07 2.69 11.80
CA ARG A 87 19.34 3.10 10.41
C ARG A 87 18.16 2.85 9.48
N LEU A 88 17.34 1.82 9.74
CA LEU A 88 16.09 1.57 9.01
C LEU A 88 15.06 2.68 9.32
N LEU A 89 14.87 3.03 10.58
CA LEU A 89 14.00 4.14 10.99
C LEU A 89 14.45 5.49 10.39
N GLU A 90 15.76 5.73 10.34
CA GLU A 90 16.36 6.90 9.67
C GLU A 90 16.14 6.87 8.15
N ALA A 91 16.21 5.69 7.52
CA ALA A 91 15.92 5.53 6.11
C ALA A 91 14.46 5.88 5.77
N ARG A 92 13.52 5.41 6.59
CA ARG A 92 12.09 5.68 6.51
C ARG A 92 11.72 7.14 6.88
N ASN A 93 12.66 7.92 7.42
CA ASN A 93 12.42 9.25 8.03
C ASN A 93 11.40 9.20 9.18
N HIS A 94 11.45 8.15 10.00
CA HIS A 94 10.52 7.96 11.13
C HIS A 94 11.18 8.25 12.48
N ALA A 95 12.50 8.05 12.58
CA ALA A 95 13.28 8.48 13.74
C ALA A 95 14.72 8.80 13.36
N ARG A 96 15.45 9.48 14.24
CA ARG A 96 16.88 9.76 14.11
C ARG A 96 17.59 9.63 15.45
N MET A 97 18.85 9.19 15.44
CA MET A 97 19.64 9.14 16.67
C MET A 97 20.28 10.49 16.97
N ARG A 98 19.85 11.16 18.04
CA ARG A 98 20.47 12.40 18.52
C ARG A 98 21.60 12.09 19.49
N ARG A 99 22.80 12.66 19.27
CA ARG A 99 23.96 12.50 20.17
C ARG A 99 23.89 13.48 21.37
N GLY A 100 24.54 13.12 22.48
CA GLY A 100 24.74 13.98 23.65
C GLY A 100 24.00 13.52 24.94
N PRO A 101 24.13 14.25 26.06
CA PRO A 101 23.59 13.85 27.38
C PRO A 101 22.06 13.75 27.45
N GLN A 102 21.34 14.50 26.60
CA GLN A 102 19.89 14.40 26.39
C GLN A 102 19.56 13.70 25.06
N GLY A 103 20.55 13.05 24.45
CA GLY A 103 20.43 12.33 23.19
C GLY A 103 19.55 11.08 23.30
N GLY A 104 19.28 10.46 22.16
CA GLY A 104 18.44 9.29 22.05
C GLY A 104 17.75 9.21 20.70
N LEU A 105 16.97 8.14 20.53
CA LEU A 105 16.16 7.94 19.34
C LEU A 105 14.98 8.92 19.33
N GLU A 106 15.10 9.99 18.56
CA GLU A 106 14.11 11.06 18.42
C GLU A 106 13.16 10.74 17.26
N VAL A 107 11.85 10.80 17.49
CA VAL A 107 10.83 10.58 16.45
C VAL A 107 10.80 11.75 15.47
N VAL A 108 10.71 11.45 14.19
CA VAL A 108 10.67 12.43 13.09
C VAL A 108 9.30 12.36 12.40
N CYS A 109 8.77 13.52 11.97
CA CYS A 109 7.52 13.57 11.23
C CYS A 109 7.71 12.93 9.83
N PRO A 110 6.85 11.98 9.40
CA PRO A 110 6.96 11.34 8.09
C PRO A 110 6.75 12.37 6.98
N ASN A 111 7.63 12.34 5.99
CA ASN A 111 7.66 13.31 4.90
C ASN A 111 6.99 12.74 3.64
N LEU A 112 6.09 13.52 3.02
CA LEU A 112 5.36 13.12 1.81
C LEU A 112 6.31 12.78 0.64
N GLY A 113 7.36 13.58 0.42
CA GLY A 113 8.33 13.33 -0.65
C GLY A 113 9.06 11.98 -0.51
N ASN A 114 9.32 11.50 0.72
CA ASN A 114 9.89 10.16 0.91
C ASN A 114 8.86 9.08 0.53
N LEU A 115 7.60 9.22 0.93
CA LEU A 115 6.52 8.32 0.53
C LEU A 115 6.33 8.29 -1.00
N LEU A 116 6.33 9.45 -1.67
CA LEU A 116 6.24 9.55 -3.12
C LEU A 116 7.44 8.89 -3.82
N GLY A 117 8.67 9.12 -3.32
CA GLY A 117 9.87 8.49 -3.86
C GLY A 117 9.86 6.97 -3.71
N ARG A 118 9.40 6.46 -2.56
CA ARG A 118 9.23 5.01 -2.31
C ARG A 118 8.16 4.40 -3.21
N LEU A 119 7.04 5.11 -3.42
CA LEU A 119 5.97 4.68 -4.32
C LEU A 119 6.43 4.64 -5.78
N ALA A 120 7.19 5.64 -6.23
CA ALA A 120 7.77 5.65 -7.57
C ALA A 120 8.78 4.51 -7.76
N GLY A 121 9.61 4.22 -6.75
CA GLY A 121 10.50 3.06 -6.76
C GLY A 121 9.75 1.73 -6.83
N TYR A 122 8.65 1.58 -6.08
CA TYR A 122 7.76 0.43 -6.17
C TYR A 122 7.18 0.27 -7.58
N ALA A 123 6.63 1.34 -8.15
CA ALA A 123 6.05 1.33 -9.50
C ALA A 123 7.06 0.91 -10.57
N TYR A 124 8.32 1.36 -10.44
CA TYR A 124 9.40 0.94 -11.32
C TYR A 124 9.73 -0.56 -11.18
N VAL A 125 9.96 -1.03 -9.94
CA VAL A 125 10.39 -2.42 -9.67
C VAL A 125 9.29 -3.42 -10.00
N SER A 126 8.05 -3.11 -9.68
CA SER A 126 6.91 -3.98 -9.95
C SER A 126 6.54 -4.02 -11.44
N GLY A 127 7.21 -3.23 -12.29
CA GLY A 127 6.86 -3.10 -13.71
C GLY A 127 5.45 -2.55 -13.91
N LEU A 128 4.99 -1.64 -13.03
CA LEU A 128 3.66 -1.08 -13.09
C LEU A 128 3.44 -0.37 -14.44
N ASP A 129 2.30 -0.60 -15.07
CA ASP A 129 1.88 0.14 -16.26
C ASP A 129 1.17 1.45 -15.85
N ARG A 130 1.50 2.58 -16.49
CA ARG A 130 0.77 3.84 -16.26
C ARG A 130 -0.71 3.76 -16.59
N ALA A 131 -1.14 2.82 -17.43
CA ALA A 131 -2.56 2.53 -17.60
C ALA A 131 -3.23 2.17 -16.26
N ARG A 132 -2.55 1.40 -15.38
CA ARG A 132 -3.04 1.07 -14.04
C ARG A 132 -3.08 2.29 -13.12
N ALA A 133 -2.14 3.22 -13.27
CA ALA A 133 -2.16 4.50 -12.53
C ALA A 133 -3.34 5.39 -12.94
N LEU A 134 -3.63 5.48 -14.23
CA LEU A 134 -4.81 6.20 -14.74
C LEU A 134 -6.12 5.57 -14.25
N GLU A 135 -6.21 4.25 -14.25
CA GLU A 135 -7.38 3.56 -13.73
C GLU A 135 -7.55 3.76 -12.22
N MET A 136 -6.46 3.67 -11.46
CA MET A 136 -6.50 3.95 -10.02
C MET A 136 -6.91 5.40 -9.76
N TRP A 137 -6.43 6.33 -10.57
CA TRP A 137 -6.85 7.73 -10.52
C TRP A 137 -8.35 7.89 -10.79
N THR A 138 -8.90 7.17 -11.78
CA THR A 138 -10.35 7.13 -12.03
C THR A 138 -11.12 6.47 -10.88
N ILE A 139 -10.58 5.42 -10.26
CA ILE A 139 -11.17 4.76 -9.08
C ILE A 139 -11.27 5.75 -7.92
N LEU A 140 -10.19 6.48 -7.60
CA LEU A 140 -10.20 7.45 -6.51
C LEU A 140 -11.23 8.57 -6.74
N GLN A 141 -11.36 9.06 -7.97
CA GLN A 141 -12.41 10.01 -8.34
C GLN A 141 -13.81 9.42 -8.18
N ALA A 142 -14.03 8.17 -8.61
CA ALA A 142 -15.32 7.51 -8.47
C ALA A 142 -15.71 7.30 -7.00
N VAL A 143 -14.77 6.83 -6.17
CA VAL A 143 -14.96 6.71 -4.72
C VAL A 143 -15.26 8.07 -4.09
N ALA A 144 -14.53 9.12 -4.46
CA ALA A 144 -14.76 10.46 -3.92
C ALA A 144 -16.15 10.99 -4.27
N ILE A 145 -16.60 10.81 -5.52
CA ILE A 145 -17.94 11.19 -5.95
C ILE A 145 -18.99 10.41 -5.15
N GLN A 146 -18.81 9.09 -4.97
CA GLN A 146 -19.76 8.28 -4.20
C GLN A 146 -19.86 8.72 -2.73
N LEU A 147 -18.74 9.06 -2.08
CA LEU A 147 -18.73 9.54 -0.70
C LEU A 147 -19.24 10.97 -0.55
N ALA A 148 -19.17 11.80 -1.59
CA ALA A 148 -19.74 13.14 -1.57
C ALA A 148 -21.29 13.15 -1.56
N ILE A 149 -21.95 12.03 -1.90
CA ILE A 149 -23.42 11.91 -2.04
C ILE A 149 -24.04 11.37 -0.75
N SER A 150 -23.75 12.01 0.38
CA SER A 150 -24.62 11.87 1.55
C SER A 150 -25.78 12.87 1.41
N PRO A 151 -27.05 12.52 1.71
CA PRO A 151 -28.14 13.50 1.76
C PRO A 151 -27.86 14.69 2.69
N ALA A 152 -27.00 14.50 3.70
CA ALA A 152 -26.53 15.56 4.58
C ALA A 152 -25.58 16.57 3.90
N ASP A 153 -25.00 16.21 2.75
CA ASP A 153 -23.90 16.91 2.10
C ASP A 153 -24.24 17.38 0.67
N ALA A 154 -25.52 17.62 0.35
CA ALA A 154 -25.94 18.11 -0.97
C ALA A 154 -25.21 19.40 -1.42
N TRP A 155 -24.70 20.18 -0.45
CA TRP A 155 -23.86 21.36 -0.70
C TRP A 155 -22.54 21.00 -1.39
N ARG A 156 -21.94 19.83 -1.11
CA ARG A 156 -20.69 19.38 -1.74
C ARG A 156 -20.87 19.13 -3.23
N THR A 157 -22.03 18.63 -3.63
CA THR A 157 -22.35 18.44 -5.05
C THR A 157 -22.51 19.77 -5.78
N ALA A 158 -23.14 20.76 -5.14
CA ALA A 158 -23.24 22.13 -5.69
C ALA A 158 -21.86 22.82 -5.77
N ASP A 159 -21.04 22.63 -4.74
CA ASP A 159 -19.67 23.15 -4.69
C ASP A 159 -18.77 22.50 -5.75
N LEU A 160 -18.81 21.18 -5.92
CA LEU A 160 -18.10 20.46 -6.99
C LEU A 160 -18.45 21.02 -8.38
N ARG A 161 -19.75 21.25 -8.64
CA ARG A 161 -20.20 21.86 -9.90
C ARG A 161 -19.59 23.25 -10.11
N ALA A 162 -19.61 24.10 -9.07
CA ALA A 162 -19.06 25.44 -9.15
C ALA A 162 -17.53 25.42 -9.36
N GLN A 163 -16.82 24.54 -8.66
CA GLN A 163 -15.38 24.37 -8.79
C GLN A 163 -14.99 23.86 -10.18
N ILE A 164 -15.73 22.90 -10.77
CA ILE A 164 -15.50 22.44 -12.15
C ILE A 164 -15.71 23.61 -13.14
N ALA A 165 -16.82 24.35 -13.01
CA ALA A 165 -17.11 25.49 -13.88
C ALA A 165 -16.03 26.57 -13.81
N GLU A 166 -15.50 26.84 -12.61
CA GLU A 166 -14.39 27.76 -12.40
C GLU A 166 -13.08 27.21 -12.97
N GLY A 167 -12.79 25.93 -12.79
CA GLY A 167 -11.60 25.26 -13.31
C GLY A 167 -11.52 25.37 -14.84
N ILE A 168 -12.62 25.09 -15.54
CA ILE A 168 -12.69 25.14 -17.01
C ILE A 168 -12.38 26.54 -17.57
N ARG A 169 -12.59 27.61 -16.80
CA ARG A 169 -12.22 28.98 -17.22
C ARG A 169 -10.72 29.24 -17.19
N ARG A 170 -9.94 28.38 -16.54
CA ARG A 170 -8.48 28.53 -16.38
C ARG A 170 -7.75 27.84 -17.52
N PRO A 171 -6.88 28.53 -18.27
CA PRO A 171 -6.14 27.93 -19.39
C PRO A 171 -5.21 26.77 -18.99
N SER A 172 -4.81 26.68 -17.72
CA SER A 172 -3.93 25.63 -17.21
C SER A 172 -4.68 24.44 -16.60
N PHE A 173 -6.02 24.39 -16.71
CA PHE A 173 -6.80 23.32 -16.09
C PHE A 173 -6.52 22.00 -16.79
N SER A 174 -5.96 21.05 -16.04
CA SER A 174 -5.47 19.77 -16.53
C SER A 174 -6.29 18.58 -16.02
N LEU A 175 -6.03 17.39 -16.56
CA LEU A 175 -6.61 16.14 -16.07
C LEU A 175 -6.29 15.91 -14.58
N HIS A 176 -5.05 16.22 -14.19
CA HIS A 176 -4.61 16.13 -12.81
C HIS A 176 -5.37 17.12 -11.92
N ASN A 177 -5.50 18.40 -12.34
CA ASN A 177 -6.26 19.38 -11.55
C ASN A 177 -7.73 18.98 -11.38
N LEU A 178 -8.35 18.48 -12.46
CA LEU A 178 -9.73 18.01 -12.44
C LEU A 178 -9.91 16.84 -11.46
N GLY A 179 -9.06 15.83 -11.53
CA GLY A 179 -9.16 14.67 -10.65
C GLY A 179 -8.89 15.02 -9.19
N SER A 180 -7.90 15.87 -8.90
CA SER A 180 -7.62 16.37 -7.54
C SER A 180 -8.80 17.14 -6.96
N LEU A 181 -9.49 17.92 -7.79
CA LEU A 181 -10.70 18.65 -7.41
C LEU A 181 -11.84 17.69 -7.09
N MET A 182 -12.09 16.67 -7.93
CA MET A 182 -13.11 15.65 -7.66
C MET A 182 -12.82 14.85 -6.40
N ILE A 183 -11.55 14.49 -6.18
CA ILE A 183 -11.09 13.78 -4.97
C ILE A 183 -11.32 14.64 -3.72
N GLY A 184 -10.91 15.92 -3.77
CA GLY A 184 -11.08 16.87 -2.67
C GLY A 184 -12.53 17.16 -2.31
N ALA A 185 -13.46 17.08 -3.27
CA ALA A 185 -14.88 17.31 -3.04
C ALA A 185 -15.53 16.32 -2.05
N SER A 186 -14.93 15.15 -1.83
CA SER A 186 -15.37 14.21 -0.79
C SER A 186 -15.15 14.72 0.64
N GLY A 187 -14.21 15.66 0.84
CA GLY A 187 -13.74 16.08 2.17
C GLY A 187 -12.91 15.03 2.91
N SER A 188 -12.65 13.86 2.31
CA SER A 188 -11.87 12.78 2.92
C SER A 188 -10.38 13.08 2.86
N LYS A 189 -9.72 13.05 4.03
CA LYS A 189 -8.27 13.25 4.12
C LYS A 189 -7.52 12.04 3.59
N VAL A 190 -8.01 10.83 3.84
CA VAL A 190 -7.43 9.60 3.27
C VAL A 190 -7.45 9.65 1.74
N LEU A 191 -8.59 10.01 1.12
CA LEU A 191 -8.65 10.10 -0.35
C LEU A 191 -7.75 11.19 -0.91
N MET A 192 -7.68 12.36 -0.29
CA MET A 192 -6.76 13.42 -0.75
C MET A 192 -5.29 12.97 -0.70
N LEU A 193 -4.90 12.23 0.34
CA LEU A 193 -3.54 11.71 0.48
C LEU A 193 -3.24 10.60 -0.53
N LEU A 194 -4.14 9.62 -0.68
CA LEU A 194 -4.03 8.58 -1.72
C LEU A 194 -4.03 9.20 -3.12
N GLY A 195 -4.87 10.22 -3.35
CA GLY A 195 -4.92 11.00 -4.58
C GLY A 195 -3.57 11.67 -4.86
N THR A 196 -2.98 12.34 -3.87
CA THR A 196 -1.65 12.96 -4.06
C THR A 196 -0.59 11.93 -4.44
N CYS A 197 -0.63 10.74 -3.84
CA CYS A 197 0.28 9.64 -4.15
C CYS A 197 0.07 9.03 -5.54
N VAL A 198 -1.17 8.74 -5.94
CA VAL A 198 -1.46 8.20 -7.28
C VAL A 198 -1.28 9.26 -8.36
N GLY A 199 -1.60 10.53 -8.05
CA GLY A 199 -1.41 11.69 -8.90
C GLY A 199 0.05 11.88 -9.33
N SER A 200 1.02 11.62 -8.43
CA SER A 200 2.44 11.69 -8.78
C SER A 200 2.91 10.60 -9.76
N LEU A 201 2.08 9.57 -10.00
CA LEU A 201 2.37 8.49 -10.95
C LEU A 201 1.71 8.68 -12.32
N LEU A 202 0.89 9.72 -12.48
CA LEU A 202 0.21 10.02 -13.74
C LEU A 202 1.22 10.29 -14.87
N PRO A 203 0.84 10.02 -16.13
CA PRO A 203 1.69 10.35 -17.27
C PRO A 203 1.89 11.88 -17.39
N PRO A 204 3.02 12.37 -17.95
CA PRO A 204 3.31 13.80 -18.01
C PRO A 204 2.24 14.66 -18.70
N PHE A 205 1.52 14.10 -19.67
CA PHE A 205 0.45 14.81 -20.35
C PHE A 205 -0.77 15.08 -19.44
N ALA A 206 -0.89 14.41 -18.28
CA ALA A 206 -1.98 14.65 -17.34
C ALA A 206 -1.93 16.06 -16.73
N ASP A 207 -0.76 16.72 -16.77
CA ASP A 207 -0.57 18.11 -16.36
C ASP A 207 -0.75 19.11 -17.53
N ALA A 208 -0.94 18.62 -18.77
CA ALA A 208 -1.24 19.48 -19.90
C ALA A 208 -2.69 20.02 -19.82
N PRO A 209 -2.96 21.20 -20.42
CA PRO A 209 -4.33 21.73 -20.52
C PRO A 209 -5.30 20.73 -21.16
N LEU A 210 -6.52 20.68 -20.63
CA LEU A 210 -7.60 19.87 -21.20
C LEU A 210 -7.94 20.33 -22.62
N ASP A 211 -8.33 19.37 -23.47
CA ASP A 211 -8.79 19.67 -24.82
C ASP A 211 -10.21 20.26 -24.86
N ASP A 212 -10.53 20.94 -25.95
CA ASP A 212 -11.84 21.59 -26.12
C ASP A 212 -13.01 20.60 -26.05
N ARG A 213 -12.79 19.34 -26.44
CA ARG A 213 -13.83 18.29 -26.35
C ARG A 213 -14.16 18.00 -24.89
N THR A 214 -13.15 17.77 -24.07
CA THR A 214 -13.30 17.49 -22.63
C THR A 214 -13.93 18.69 -21.93
N ILE A 215 -13.48 19.90 -22.26
CA ILE A 215 -14.07 21.14 -21.73
C ILE A 215 -15.57 21.22 -22.02
N ARG A 216 -16.01 20.95 -23.26
CA ARG A 216 -17.44 20.95 -23.61
C ARG A 216 -18.23 19.89 -22.84
N GLN A 217 -17.71 18.66 -22.74
CA GLN A 217 -18.35 17.58 -21.98
C GLN A 217 -18.52 17.97 -20.50
N LEU A 218 -17.52 18.61 -19.89
CA LEU A 218 -17.60 19.06 -18.50
C LEU A 218 -18.59 20.22 -18.31
N GLN A 219 -18.71 21.13 -19.29
CA GLN A 219 -19.73 22.18 -19.28
C GLN A 219 -21.15 21.57 -19.30
N GLU A 220 -21.39 20.57 -20.15
CA GLU A 220 -22.66 19.84 -20.20
C GLU A 220 -22.95 19.12 -18.86
N LEU A 221 -21.97 18.41 -18.32
CA LEU A 221 -22.08 17.73 -17.03
C LEU A 221 -22.39 18.70 -15.88
N ALA A 222 -21.77 19.88 -15.87
CA ALA A 222 -22.03 20.91 -14.89
C ALA A 222 -23.48 21.41 -14.94
N THR A 223 -24.19 21.26 -16.06
CA THR A 223 -25.63 21.61 -16.17
C THR A 223 -26.57 20.45 -15.88
N SER A 224 -26.07 19.21 -15.76
CA SER A 224 -26.88 18.01 -15.51
C SER A 224 -27.64 18.13 -14.17
N PRO A 225 -28.93 17.74 -14.11
CA PRO A 225 -29.71 17.76 -12.87
C PRO A 225 -29.13 16.84 -11.80
N ASP A 226 -28.67 15.65 -12.21
CA ASP A 226 -27.95 14.72 -11.36
C ASP A 226 -26.52 14.55 -11.86
N ILE A 227 -25.63 15.40 -11.36
CA ILE A 227 -24.24 15.47 -11.82
C ILE A 227 -23.45 14.22 -11.42
N SER A 228 -23.83 13.51 -10.35
CA SER A 228 -22.98 12.45 -9.79
C SER A 228 -23.00 11.15 -10.61
N PRO A 229 -24.16 10.54 -10.95
CA PRO A 229 -24.19 9.41 -11.87
C PRO A 229 -23.69 9.79 -13.27
N ALA A 230 -23.92 11.03 -13.70
CA ALA A 230 -23.43 11.53 -14.98
C ALA A 230 -21.90 11.60 -15.01
N LEU A 231 -21.27 12.13 -13.95
CA LEU A 231 -19.81 12.15 -13.79
C LEU A 231 -19.24 10.72 -13.72
N LEU A 232 -19.82 9.84 -12.91
CA LEU A 232 -19.37 8.44 -12.81
C LEU A 232 -19.43 7.73 -14.17
N SER A 233 -20.52 7.93 -14.92
CA SER A 233 -20.66 7.39 -16.27
C SER A 233 -19.62 7.99 -17.22
N TRP A 234 -19.42 9.31 -17.19
CA TRP A 234 -18.45 10.01 -18.03
C TRP A 234 -17.00 9.58 -17.75
N LEU A 235 -16.59 9.53 -16.47
CA LEU A 235 -15.26 9.08 -16.06
C LEU A 235 -14.92 7.72 -16.66
N ARG A 236 -15.88 6.78 -16.65
CA ARG A 236 -15.66 5.39 -17.07
C ARG A 236 -15.82 5.18 -18.57
N LYS A 237 -16.82 5.80 -19.20
CA LYS A 237 -17.18 5.53 -20.61
C LYS A 237 -16.52 6.50 -21.59
N GLU A 238 -16.13 7.68 -21.15
CA GLU A 238 -15.58 8.73 -22.02
C GLU A 238 -14.14 9.07 -21.63
N GLN A 239 -13.92 9.53 -20.39
CA GLN A 239 -12.61 10.06 -19.97
C GLN A 239 -11.52 8.99 -19.97
N LEU A 240 -11.73 7.88 -19.24
CA LEU A 240 -10.70 6.85 -19.10
C LEU A 240 -10.33 6.21 -20.46
N PRO A 241 -11.27 5.79 -21.33
CA PRO A 241 -10.92 5.28 -22.65
C PRO A 241 -10.16 6.29 -23.51
N ALA A 242 -10.53 7.57 -23.49
CA ALA A 242 -9.84 8.61 -24.25
C ALA A 242 -8.40 8.82 -23.76
N VAL A 243 -8.19 8.86 -22.44
CA VAL A 243 -6.87 9.05 -21.84
C VAL A 243 -5.98 7.82 -22.03
N LEU A 244 -6.54 6.60 -21.98
CA LEU A 244 -5.80 5.38 -22.32
C LEU A 244 -5.40 5.36 -23.80
N ALA A 245 -6.27 5.80 -24.70
CA ALA A 245 -5.94 5.91 -26.12
C ALA A 245 -4.81 6.92 -26.36
N GLN A 246 -4.81 8.05 -25.64
CA GLN A 246 -3.72 9.03 -25.68
C GLN A 246 -2.39 8.45 -25.14
N LEU A 247 -2.43 7.65 -24.07
CA LEU A 247 -1.26 6.96 -23.55
C LEU A 247 -0.66 5.99 -24.59
N VAL A 248 -1.50 5.17 -25.23
CA VAL A 248 -1.08 4.24 -26.28
C VAL A 248 -0.47 4.96 -27.48
N ALA A 249 -0.98 6.14 -27.83
CA ALA A 249 -0.44 6.97 -28.91
C ALA A 249 0.94 7.58 -28.57
N SER A 250 1.35 7.61 -27.30
CA SER A 250 2.64 8.14 -26.84
C SER A 250 3.42 7.10 -26.01
N PRO A 251 4.00 6.08 -26.64
CA PRO A 251 4.59 4.94 -25.93
C PRO A 251 5.76 5.32 -25.01
N ALA A 252 6.46 6.43 -25.29
CA ALA A 252 7.51 6.98 -24.43
C ALA A 252 7.04 7.28 -23.00
N GLY A 253 5.72 7.44 -22.78
CA GLY A 253 5.13 7.69 -21.47
C GLY A 253 4.59 6.45 -20.75
N THR A 254 4.67 5.24 -21.31
CA THR A 254 3.91 4.08 -20.77
C THR A 254 4.56 3.45 -19.53
N LEU A 255 5.90 3.45 -19.46
CA LEU A 255 6.64 2.85 -18.36
C LEU A 255 7.07 3.90 -17.33
N PHE A 256 7.24 3.48 -16.09
CA PHE A 256 7.89 4.30 -15.07
C PHE A 256 9.38 4.35 -15.30
N HIS A 257 9.97 5.51 -14.99
CA HIS A 257 11.41 5.68 -14.92
C HIS A 257 11.87 5.55 -13.47
N LEU A 258 13.13 5.20 -13.30
CA LEU A 258 13.76 5.17 -11.99
C LEU A 258 13.68 6.57 -11.35
N PRO A 259 13.31 6.71 -10.06
CA PRO A 259 13.21 8.01 -9.40
C PRO A 259 14.57 8.73 -9.34
N ASP A 260 14.55 10.06 -9.43
CA ASP A 260 15.76 10.88 -9.31
C ASP A 260 16.47 10.68 -7.96
N LEU A 261 17.80 10.78 -7.99
CA LEU A 261 18.64 10.68 -6.81
C LEU A 261 18.42 11.87 -5.85
N PRO A 262 18.47 11.63 -4.52
CA PRO A 262 18.67 12.70 -3.55
C PRO A 262 19.98 13.43 -3.87
N ARG A 263 19.98 14.78 -3.85
CA ARG A 263 21.12 15.61 -4.27
C ARG A 263 22.23 15.81 -3.20
N ASP A 264 22.10 15.21 -2.03
CA ASP A 264 23.01 15.44 -0.89
C ASP A 264 24.15 14.41 -0.83
N ASP A 265 25.32 14.74 -0.29
CA ASP A 265 26.50 13.84 -0.19
C ASP A 265 26.54 12.99 1.11
N CYS A 266 25.43 12.89 1.84
CA CYS A 266 25.41 12.19 3.12
C CYS A 266 25.57 10.66 2.98
N PHE A 267 25.99 9.96 4.05
CA PHE A 267 26.11 8.48 4.06
C PHE A 267 24.85 7.77 3.54
N LYS A 268 23.66 8.29 3.88
CA LYS A 268 22.37 7.80 3.40
C LYS A 268 22.24 7.96 1.88
N ALA A 269 22.69 9.09 1.34
CA ALA A 269 22.65 9.34 -0.08
C ALA A 269 23.64 8.48 -0.87
N GLN A 270 24.84 8.20 -0.35
CA GLN A 270 25.76 7.23 -0.96
C GLN A 270 25.15 5.82 -1.03
N ALA A 271 24.50 5.36 0.04
CA ALA A 271 23.78 4.09 0.02
C ALA A 271 22.60 4.11 -0.97
N MET A 272 21.83 5.21 -1.02
CA MET A 272 20.77 5.40 -2.02
C MET A 272 21.32 5.44 -3.45
N GLN A 273 22.53 5.97 -3.66
CA GLN A 273 23.20 5.98 -4.96
C GLN A 273 23.55 4.56 -5.41
N VAL A 274 24.10 3.74 -4.51
CA VAL A 274 24.33 2.31 -4.79
C VAL A 274 23.02 1.60 -5.13
N VAL A 275 21.93 1.85 -4.37
CA VAL A 275 20.61 1.27 -4.68
C VAL A 275 20.12 1.71 -6.06
N HIS A 276 20.21 3.00 -6.37
CA HIS A 276 19.79 3.54 -7.66
C HIS A 276 20.60 2.95 -8.81
N GLU A 277 21.92 2.82 -8.68
CA GLU A 277 22.77 2.21 -9.70
C GLU A 277 22.50 0.70 -9.86
N LEU A 278 22.21 0.01 -8.75
CA LEU A 278 21.73 -1.38 -8.81
C LEU A 278 20.41 -1.49 -9.57
N MET A 279 19.46 -0.59 -9.28
CA MET A 279 18.16 -0.55 -9.95
C MET A 279 18.26 -0.18 -11.43
N SER A 280 19.20 0.68 -11.84
CA SER A 280 19.37 1.06 -13.25
C SER A 280 20.00 -0.04 -14.11
N THR A 281 20.71 -0.99 -13.48
CA THR A 281 21.44 -2.06 -14.21
C THR A 281 20.61 -3.32 -14.45
N ALA A 282 19.44 -3.46 -13.82
CA ALA A 282 18.53 -4.58 -14.00
C ALA A 282 17.17 -4.09 -14.53
N SER A 283 16.69 -4.69 -15.63
CA SER A 283 15.33 -4.39 -16.12
C SER A 283 14.26 -4.93 -15.16
N PRO A 284 13.04 -4.36 -15.12
CA PRO A 284 11.95 -4.90 -14.30
C PRO A 284 11.68 -6.39 -14.55
N ASN A 285 11.80 -6.86 -15.80
CA ASN A 285 11.68 -8.28 -16.15
C ASN A 285 12.82 -9.15 -15.61
N ALA A 286 14.04 -8.62 -15.50
CA ALA A 286 15.13 -9.32 -14.82
C ALA A 286 14.87 -9.35 -13.31
N TRP A 287 14.37 -8.24 -12.77
CA TRP A 287 14.04 -8.10 -11.35
C TRP A 287 12.99 -9.12 -10.89
N ALA A 288 11.91 -9.27 -11.66
CA ALA A 288 10.82 -10.20 -11.39
C ALA A 288 11.24 -11.68 -11.38
N ARG A 289 12.39 -12.03 -11.98
CA ARG A 289 12.88 -13.42 -12.10
C ARG A 289 13.88 -13.82 -11.00
N GLY A 290 14.13 -12.98 -10.01
CA GLY A 290 15.10 -13.28 -8.95
C GLY A 290 16.54 -13.27 -9.45
N HIS A 291 16.97 -12.15 -10.03
CA HIS A 291 18.31 -11.93 -10.52
C HIS A 291 19.33 -11.85 -9.37
N LEU A 292 20.43 -12.60 -9.47
CA LEU A 292 21.55 -12.50 -8.55
C LEU A 292 22.32 -11.21 -8.81
N ILE A 293 22.30 -10.30 -7.84
CA ILE A 293 23.00 -9.01 -7.91
C ILE A 293 24.50 -9.17 -7.60
N GLY A 294 24.84 -10.03 -6.62
CA GLY A 294 26.22 -10.27 -6.21
C GLY A 294 26.39 -10.32 -4.68
N ASN A 295 27.59 -10.68 -4.22
CA ASN A 295 27.89 -10.71 -2.78
C ASN A 295 28.43 -9.36 -2.27
N GLU A 296 28.48 -9.15 -0.95
CA GLU A 296 28.92 -7.88 -0.35
C GLU A 296 30.31 -7.40 -0.82
N PHE A 297 31.22 -8.35 -1.07
CA PHE A 297 32.59 -8.03 -1.48
C PHE A 297 32.62 -7.54 -2.91
N ASP A 298 31.98 -8.27 -3.83
CA ASP A 298 31.92 -7.92 -5.25
C ASP A 298 31.23 -6.56 -5.45
N LEU A 299 30.18 -6.28 -4.66
CA LEU A 299 29.47 -5.01 -4.72
C LEU A 299 30.34 -3.84 -4.20
N ALA A 300 31.11 -4.06 -3.14
CA ALA A 300 32.00 -3.02 -2.61
C ALA A 300 33.09 -2.65 -3.63
N ASP A 301 33.68 -3.66 -4.29
CA ASP A 301 34.67 -3.48 -5.34
C ASP A 301 34.06 -2.80 -6.58
N ARG A 302 32.91 -3.30 -7.05
CA ARG A 302 32.20 -2.77 -8.23
C ARG A 302 31.85 -1.29 -8.11
N PHE A 303 31.34 -0.86 -6.95
CA PHE A 303 30.91 0.53 -6.74
C PHE A 303 32.01 1.41 -6.13
N GLY A 304 33.18 0.85 -5.80
CA GLY A 304 34.28 1.59 -5.18
C GLY A 304 33.92 2.21 -3.81
N VAL A 305 33.04 1.56 -3.05
CA VAL A 305 32.55 2.04 -1.75
C VAL A 305 32.94 1.08 -0.62
N ASP A 306 32.95 1.60 0.61
CA ASP A 306 33.17 0.75 1.78
C ASP A 306 32.05 -0.28 1.98
N LYS A 307 32.38 -1.44 2.54
CA LYS A 307 31.42 -2.52 2.82
C LYS A 307 30.26 -2.06 3.70
N SER A 308 30.45 -1.06 4.56
CA SER A 308 29.37 -0.48 5.37
C SER A 308 28.32 0.25 4.53
N ILE A 309 28.70 0.88 3.41
CA ILE A 309 27.79 1.52 2.45
C ILE A 309 26.98 0.44 1.71
N VAL A 310 27.64 -0.62 1.24
CA VAL A 310 26.97 -1.76 0.58
C VAL A 310 25.95 -2.40 1.50
N ARG A 311 26.33 -2.67 2.76
CA ARG A 311 25.40 -3.21 3.77
C ARG A 311 24.22 -2.28 4.00
N GLN A 312 24.44 -0.97 4.00
CA GLN A 312 23.35 -0.01 4.10
C GLN A 312 22.44 -0.06 2.88
N ALA A 313 22.98 -0.16 1.67
CA ALA A 313 22.19 -0.30 0.44
C ALA A 313 21.36 -1.60 0.46
N ILE A 314 21.95 -2.73 0.85
CA ILE A 314 21.24 -4.02 1.04
C ILE A 314 20.05 -3.84 1.99
N ARG A 315 20.26 -3.19 3.15
CA ARG A 315 19.19 -2.93 4.12
C ARG A 315 18.07 -2.07 3.56
N LEU A 316 18.40 -1.04 2.78
CA LEU A 316 17.41 -0.18 2.13
C LEU A 316 16.55 -0.95 1.11
N MET A 317 17.14 -1.92 0.42
CA MET A 317 16.44 -2.78 -0.54
C MET A 317 15.60 -3.84 0.16
N GLU A 318 16.10 -4.43 1.25
CA GLU A 318 15.34 -5.37 2.08
C GLU A 318 14.17 -4.69 2.78
N ASP A 319 14.36 -3.47 3.28
CA ASP A 319 13.30 -2.63 3.84
C ASP A 319 12.17 -2.35 2.84
N ALA A 320 12.53 -2.13 1.57
CA ALA A 320 11.59 -1.94 0.47
C ALA A 320 11.08 -3.26 -0.13
N GLU A 321 11.55 -4.41 0.36
CA GLU A 321 11.35 -5.75 -0.20
C GLU A 321 11.72 -5.90 -1.69
N THR A 322 12.58 -5.03 -2.22
CA THR A 322 13.06 -5.09 -3.61
C THR A 322 14.22 -6.07 -3.79
N ALA A 323 14.89 -6.46 -2.71
CA ALA A 323 15.88 -7.54 -2.73
C ALA A 323 15.91 -8.28 -1.40
N THR A 324 16.52 -9.45 -1.39
CA THR A 324 16.79 -10.23 -0.17
C THR A 324 18.18 -10.85 -0.23
N ALA A 325 18.92 -10.77 0.87
CA ALA A 325 20.22 -11.42 1.00
C ALA A 325 20.04 -12.90 1.37
N LEU A 326 20.54 -13.79 0.52
CA LEU A 326 20.46 -15.23 0.75
C LEU A 326 21.64 -15.73 1.62
N PRO A 327 21.39 -16.53 2.67
CA PRO A 327 22.46 -17.05 3.52
C PRO A 327 23.26 -18.16 2.82
N GLY A 328 24.59 -18.10 2.90
CA GLY A 328 25.50 -19.17 2.44
C GLY A 328 26.71 -18.66 1.64
N ARG A 329 27.78 -19.47 1.54
CA ARG A 329 28.98 -19.11 0.75
C ARG A 329 28.63 -18.98 -0.73
N GLY A 330 29.00 -17.86 -1.35
CA GLY A 330 28.72 -17.56 -2.75
C GLY A 330 27.26 -17.17 -3.03
N ARG A 331 26.38 -17.19 -2.01
CA ARG A 331 25.05 -16.62 -2.12
C ARG A 331 25.13 -15.12 -1.84
N GLY A 332 24.40 -14.35 -2.64
CA GLY A 332 24.48 -12.90 -2.64
C GLY A 332 23.12 -12.26 -2.39
N LEU A 333 23.07 -10.96 -2.66
CA LEU A 333 21.83 -10.23 -2.79
C LEU A 333 21.11 -10.70 -4.06
N VAL A 334 19.82 -11.02 -3.95
CA VAL A 334 18.97 -11.43 -5.07
C VAL A 334 17.77 -10.49 -5.14
N THR A 335 17.34 -10.12 -6.34
CA THR A 335 16.14 -9.30 -6.53
C THR A 335 14.90 -10.03 -6.02
N ARG A 336 13.95 -9.25 -5.53
CA ARG A 336 12.67 -9.74 -4.99
C ARG A 336 11.55 -8.83 -5.49
N LEU A 337 10.38 -9.41 -5.75
CA LEU A 337 9.19 -8.63 -6.02
C LEU A 337 8.65 -8.02 -4.72
N PRO A 338 8.48 -6.68 -4.66
CA PRO A 338 8.04 -6.02 -3.44
C PRO A 338 6.56 -6.30 -3.18
N SER A 339 6.21 -6.63 -1.94
CA SER A 339 4.81 -6.66 -1.50
C SER A 339 4.28 -5.25 -1.24
N THR A 340 2.99 -5.13 -0.95
CA THR A 340 2.36 -3.86 -0.53
C THR A 340 2.71 -3.48 0.92
N ALA A 341 3.32 -4.37 1.70
CA ALA A 341 3.49 -4.20 3.14
C ALA A 341 4.41 -3.02 3.54
N PRO A 342 5.59 -2.81 2.92
CA PRO A 342 6.44 -1.66 3.24
C PRO A 342 5.73 -0.32 3.01
N LEU A 343 5.04 -0.16 1.87
CA LEU A 343 4.30 1.06 1.57
C LEU A 343 3.06 1.23 2.45
N SER A 344 2.35 0.15 2.78
CA SER A 344 1.21 0.17 3.70
C SER A 344 1.60 0.68 5.09
N ARG A 345 2.82 0.34 5.53
CA ARG A 345 3.39 0.86 6.78
C ARG A 345 3.68 2.34 6.71
N LEU A 346 4.28 2.80 5.60
CA LEU A 346 4.53 4.22 5.38
C LEU A 346 3.23 5.03 5.29
N PHE A 347 2.18 4.49 4.66
CA PHE A 347 0.85 5.10 4.68
C PHE A 347 0.29 5.20 6.09
N SER A 348 0.37 4.13 6.88
CA SER A 348 -0.11 4.13 8.27
C SER A 348 0.61 5.19 9.11
N ALA A 349 1.94 5.25 9.03
CA ALA A 349 2.74 6.27 9.71
C ALA A 349 2.35 7.68 9.27
N PHE A 350 2.22 7.90 7.95
CA PHE A 350 1.88 9.20 7.39
C PHE A 350 0.46 9.64 7.76
N PHE A 351 -0.53 8.73 7.74
CA PHE A 351 -1.91 9.02 8.12
C PHE A 351 -2.01 9.41 9.60
N ILE A 352 -1.36 8.65 10.50
CA ILE A 352 -1.37 8.94 11.93
C ILE A 352 -0.67 10.28 12.23
N ALA A 353 0.51 10.51 11.64
CA ALA A 353 1.24 11.75 11.85
C ALA A 353 0.50 13.00 11.31
N ASN A 354 -0.36 12.80 10.32
CA ASN A 354 -1.22 13.86 9.79
C ASN A 354 -2.60 13.90 10.48
N GLY A 355 -2.85 13.13 11.55
CA GLY A 355 -4.12 13.17 12.28
C GLY A 355 -5.31 12.77 11.40
N VAL A 356 -5.14 11.76 10.54
CA VAL A 356 -6.24 11.12 9.83
C VAL A 356 -7.15 10.41 10.84
N ASP A 357 -8.46 10.56 10.65
CA ASP A 357 -9.46 9.92 11.49
C ASP A 357 -9.76 8.49 11.04
N GLU A 358 -10.04 7.60 12.01
CA GLU A 358 -10.34 6.19 11.74
C GLU A 358 -11.68 6.03 11.00
N LEU A 359 -12.67 6.91 11.25
CA LEU A 359 -13.95 6.88 10.54
C LEU A 359 -13.77 7.21 9.05
N ASP A 360 -12.94 8.20 8.74
CA ASP A 360 -12.56 8.55 7.37
C ASP A 360 -11.89 7.34 6.68
N GLY A 361 -10.94 6.71 7.36
CA GLY A 361 -10.30 5.48 6.88
C GLY A 361 -11.28 4.34 6.60
N GLU A 362 -12.24 4.08 7.48
CA GLU A 362 -13.24 3.02 7.30
C GLU A 362 -14.18 3.34 6.12
N GLN A 363 -14.62 4.59 5.98
CA GLN A 363 -15.47 5.00 4.85
C GLN A 363 -14.75 4.78 3.51
N VAL A 364 -13.49 5.21 3.42
CA VAL A 364 -12.68 5.05 2.21
C VAL A 364 -12.35 3.58 1.94
N PHE A 365 -11.99 2.80 2.97
CA PHE A 365 -11.73 1.37 2.83
C PHE A 365 -12.95 0.66 2.24
N ARG A 366 -14.15 0.91 2.80
CA ARG A 366 -15.39 0.30 2.30
C ARG A 366 -15.67 0.68 0.85
N ALA A 367 -15.54 1.95 0.49
CA ALA A 367 -15.79 2.41 -0.87
C ALA A 367 -14.78 1.86 -1.89
N LEU A 368 -13.49 1.81 -1.53
CA LEU A 368 -12.45 1.17 -2.35
C LEU A 368 -12.74 -0.32 -2.57
N ARG A 369 -13.18 -1.04 -1.53
CA ARG A 369 -13.55 -2.46 -1.62
C ARG A 369 -14.71 -2.70 -2.59
N ILE A 370 -15.74 -1.86 -2.56
CA ILE A 370 -16.87 -1.95 -3.48
C ILE A 370 -16.41 -1.71 -4.91
N GLU A 371 -15.67 -0.62 -5.17
CA GLU A 371 -15.13 -0.35 -6.50
C GLU A 371 -14.24 -1.49 -7.01
N CYS A 372 -13.38 -2.05 -6.14
CA CYS A 372 -12.52 -3.17 -6.46
C CYS A 372 -13.29 -4.37 -7.00
N THR A 373 -14.43 -4.73 -6.41
CA THR A 373 -15.25 -5.84 -6.94
C THR A 373 -15.86 -5.56 -8.29
N GLY A 374 -16.21 -4.31 -8.57
CA GLY A 374 -16.68 -3.91 -9.90
C GLY A 374 -15.60 -4.06 -10.96
N TRP A 375 -14.35 -3.69 -10.62
CA TRP A 375 -13.19 -3.89 -11.51
C TRP A 375 -12.80 -5.35 -11.64
N ALA A 376 -12.90 -6.13 -10.57
CA ALA A 376 -12.68 -7.57 -10.59
C ALA A 376 -13.66 -8.27 -11.53
N ALA A 377 -14.95 -7.94 -11.49
CA ALA A 377 -15.93 -8.50 -12.42
C ALA A 377 -15.60 -8.20 -13.90
N GLU A 378 -14.99 -7.05 -14.19
CA GLU A 378 -14.65 -6.66 -15.56
C GLU A 378 -13.32 -7.23 -16.06
N ARG A 379 -12.40 -7.62 -15.15
CA ARG A 379 -11.03 -8.03 -15.50
C ARG A 379 -10.68 -9.46 -15.17
N ALA A 380 -11.38 -10.10 -14.24
CA ALA A 380 -11.12 -11.47 -13.88
C ALA A 380 -11.09 -12.33 -15.15
N ASP A 381 -10.05 -13.12 -15.32
CA ASP A 381 -9.97 -14.08 -16.41
C ASP A 381 -10.50 -15.45 -15.95
N SER A 382 -10.37 -16.46 -16.82
CA SER A 382 -10.80 -17.81 -16.48
C SER A 382 -10.01 -18.44 -15.33
N GLU A 383 -8.72 -18.12 -15.20
CA GLU A 383 -7.85 -18.64 -14.13
C GLU A 383 -8.21 -18.00 -12.78
N ASP A 384 -8.47 -16.69 -12.78
CA ASP A 384 -9.00 -15.97 -11.61
C ASP A 384 -10.31 -16.59 -11.14
N CYS A 385 -11.25 -16.81 -12.07
CA CYS A 385 -12.57 -17.37 -11.74
C CYS A 385 -12.47 -18.78 -11.17
N MET A 386 -11.65 -19.64 -11.78
CA MET A 386 -11.40 -21.00 -11.27
C MET A 386 -10.82 -20.96 -9.86
N THR A 387 -9.85 -20.10 -9.62
CA THR A 387 -9.20 -19.98 -8.31
C THR A 387 -10.12 -19.37 -7.25
N LEU A 388 -10.91 -18.34 -7.60
CA LEU A 388 -11.92 -17.76 -6.72
C LEU A 388 -12.98 -18.78 -6.31
N LEU A 389 -13.46 -19.61 -7.23
CA LEU A 389 -14.45 -20.66 -6.94
C LEU A 389 -13.86 -21.77 -6.06
N ALA A 390 -12.61 -22.16 -6.30
CA ALA A 390 -11.90 -23.12 -5.44
C ALA A 390 -11.73 -22.56 -4.02
N LEU A 391 -11.21 -21.34 -3.89
CA LEU A 391 -11.09 -20.65 -2.60
C LEU A 391 -12.45 -20.45 -1.91
N CYS A 392 -13.52 -20.20 -2.66
CA CYS A 392 -14.86 -20.12 -2.09
C CYS A 392 -15.29 -21.45 -1.46
N THR A 393 -14.93 -22.58 -2.08
CA THR A 393 -15.19 -23.92 -1.55
C THR A 393 -14.43 -24.13 -0.24
N ASP A 394 -13.12 -23.87 -0.23
CA ASP A 394 -12.28 -23.96 0.98
C ASP A 394 -12.79 -23.06 2.11
N LEU A 395 -13.24 -21.85 1.78
CA LEU A 395 -13.81 -20.90 2.73
C LEU A 395 -15.06 -21.46 3.41
N MET A 396 -15.89 -22.24 2.70
CA MET A 396 -17.11 -22.84 3.28
C MET A 396 -16.79 -23.99 4.25
N GLU A 397 -15.62 -24.61 4.14
CA GLU A 397 -15.19 -25.71 5.02
C GLU A 397 -14.63 -25.21 6.36
N LEU A 398 -14.27 -23.93 6.46
CA LEU A 398 -13.70 -23.37 7.67
C LEU A 398 -14.73 -23.29 8.81
N ALA A 399 -14.39 -23.88 9.96
CA ALA A 399 -15.23 -23.90 11.15
C ALA A 399 -14.97 -22.65 12.02
N PRO A 400 -16.02 -21.88 12.39
CA PRO A 400 -15.88 -20.78 13.34
C PRO A 400 -15.64 -21.26 14.79
N PRO A 401 -15.03 -20.43 15.65
CA PRO A 401 -14.51 -19.08 15.38
C PRO A 401 -13.11 -19.12 14.74
N LEU A 402 -12.78 -18.11 13.94
CA LEU A 402 -11.53 -18.07 13.18
C LEU A 402 -10.76 -16.77 13.44
N PRO A 403 -9.42 -16.79 13.41
CA PRO A 403 -8.64 -15.56 13.35
C PRO A 403 -9.05 -14.76 12.10
N VAL A 404 -9.30 -13.46 12.25
CA VAL A 404 -9.58 -12.55 11.13
C VAL A 404 -8.47 -12.60 10.08
N ALA A 405 -7.23 -12.83 10.51
CA ALA A 405 -6.09 -13.05 9.63
C ALA A 405 -6.29 -14.21 8.64
N ALA A 406 -6.97 -15.30 9.04
CA ALA A 406 -7.25 -16.43 8.16
C ALA A 406 -8.20 -16.05 7.01
N LEU A 407 -9.06 -15.05 7.21
CA LEU A 407 -9.96 -14.54 6.17
C LEU A 407 -9.25 -13.59 5.19
N GLN A 408 -8.06 -13.06 5.54
CA GLN A 408 -7.39 -12.04 4.73
C GLN A 408 -6.88 -12.57 3.40
N SER A 409 -6.46 -13.84 3.34
CA SER A 409 -5.98 -14.45 2.09
C SER A 409 -7.08 -14.49 1.03
N PHE A 410 -8.32 -14.81 1.42
CA PHE A 410 -9.49 -14.80 0.53
C PHE A 410 -9.79 -13.38 0.03
N GLU A 411 -9.75 -12.38 0.92
CA GLU A 411 -9.98 -10.98 0.55
C GLU A 411 -8.95 -10.42 -0.43
N ARG A 412 -7.68 -10.82 -0.26
CA ARG A 412 -6.59 -10.40 -1.14
C ARG A 412 -6.71 -11.02 -2.53
N PHE A 413 -7.11 -12.29 -2.62
CA PHE A 413 -7.30 -12.93 -3.92
C PHE A 413 -8.47 -12.31 -4.70
N GLN A 414 -9.60 -12.06 -4.02
CA GLN A 414 -10.73 -11.32 -4.60
C GLN A 414 -10.31 -9.94 -5.13
N GLN A 415 -9.42 -9.27 -4.39
CA GLN A 415 -8.89 -7.97 -4.75
C GLN A 415 -7.94 -8.05 -5.97
N HIS A 416 -7.07 -9.05 -6.02
CA HIS A 416 -6.11 -9.23 -7.10
C HIS A 416 -6.77 -9.43 -8.47
N ALA A 417 -7.95 -10.05 -8.51
CA ALA A 417 -8.75 -10.22 -9.72
C ALA A 417 -9.15 -8.88 -10.39
N ALA A 418 -9.00 -7.74 -9.72
CA ALA A 418 -9.16 -6.41 -10.33
C ALA A 418 -7.97 -5.99 -11.24
N HIS A 419 -6.87 -6.77 -11.24
CA HIS A 419 -5.66 -6.57 -12.04
C HIS A 419 -5.11 -5.14 -11.96
N ASN A 420 -5.04 -4.59 -10.74
CA ASN A 420 -4.49 -3.25 -10.50
C ASN A 420 -3.68 -3.21 -9.18
N PRO A 421 -2.34 -3.33 -9.25
CA PRO A 421 -1.49 -3.34 -8.05
C PRO A 421 -1.57 -2.06 -7.20
N LEU A 422 -1.90 -0.91 -7.78
CA LEU A 422 -2.10 0.32 -7.01
C LEU A 422 -3.41 0.31 -6.23
N LEU A 423 -4.45 -0.31 -6.78
CA LEU A 423 -5.68 -0.55 -6.04
C LEU A 423 -5.42 -1.50 -4.87
N ASP A 424 -4.64 -2.55 -5.11
CA ASP A 424 -4.25 -3.50 -4.08
C ASP A 424 -3.53 -2.79 -2.93
N LEU A 425 -2.54 -1.96 -3.29
CA LEU A 425 -1.78 -1.14 -2.37
C LEU A 425 -2.66 -0.14 -1.59
N CYS A 426 -3.58 0.55 -2.24
CA CYS A 426 -4.44 1.54 -1.57
C CYS A 426 -5.38 0.87 -0.56
N ILE A 427 -5.92 -0.31 -0.90
CA ILE A 427 -6.76 -1.09 0.00
C ILE A 427 -5.93 -1.64 1.17
N ASP A 428 -4.78 -2.26 0.90
CA ASP A 428 -3.89 -2.80 1.93
C ASP A 428 -3.37 -1.70 2.86
N GLY A 429 -2.98 -0.54 2.32
CA GLY A 429 -2.51 0.62 3.08
C GLY A 429 -3.58 1.19 4.01
N THR A 430 -4.80 1.38 3.49
CA THR A 430 -5.94 1.86 4.30
C THR A 430 -6.32 0.83 5.36
N LYS A 431 -6.31 -0.46 5.01
CA LYS A 431 -6.59 -1.55 5.95
C LYS A 431 -5.52 -1.66 7.04
N ALA A 432 -4.25 -1.50 6.70
CA ALA A 432 -3.16 -1.47 7.67
C ALA A 432 -3.35 -0.33 8.68
N PHE A 433 -3.73 0.86 8.19
CA PHE A 433 -4.08 2.00 9.04
C PHE A 433 -5.28 1.73 9.97
N LEU A 434 -6.24 0.90 9.57
CA LEU A 434 -7.38 0.54 10.43
C LEU A 434 -7.07 -0.61 11.40
N SER A 435 -6.02 -1.39 11.14
CA SER A 435 -5.72 -2.63 11.87
C SER A 435 -4.46 -2.60 12.73
N TRP A 436 -3.61 -1.57 12.61
CA TRP A 436 -2.35 -1.49 13.37
C TRP A 436 -2.56 -1.48 14.90
N ARG A 437 -3.70 -0.98 15.41
CA ARG A 437 -4.00 -0.97 16.86
C ARG A 437 -4.34 -2.33 17.43
N MET A 438 -4.51 -3.34 16.60
CA MET A 438 -5.02 -4.65 17.01
C MET A 438 -3.90 -5.50 17.60
N GLY A 439 -3.48 -5.17 18.84
CA GLY A 439 -2.39 -5.84 19.56
C GLY A 439 -2.66 -7.30 19.97
N LYS A 440 -3.82 -7.86 19.63
CA LYS A 440 -4.16 -9.29 19.78
C LYS A 440 -4.81 -9.80 18.50
N PRO A 441 -4.59 -11.07 18.12
CA PRO A 441 -5.28 -11.67 16.98
C PRO A 441 -6.78 -11.58 17.21
N LEU A 442 -7.46 -10.79 16.37
CA LEU A 442 -8.91 -10.72 16.40
C LEU A 442 -9.49 -12.06 15.99
N ILE A 443 -10.34 -12.61 16.84
CA ILE A 443 -11.10 -13.82 16.56
C ILE A 443 -12.50 -13.40 16.11
N ALA A 444 -12.86 -13.76 14.89
CA ALA A 444 -14.20 -13.54 14.35
C ALA A 444 -15.18 -14.54 14.98
N PRO A 445 -16.26 -14.06 15.62
CA PRO A 445 -17.29 -14.93 16.17
C PRO A 445 -18.09 -15.62 15.05
N ARG A 446 -18.79 -16.69 15.42
CA ARG A 446 -19.58 -17.52 14.48
C ARG A 446 -20.50 -16.71 13.57
N SER A 447 -21.27 -15.77 14.12
CA SER A 447 -22.18 -14.93 13.33
C SER A 447 -21.47 -14.10 12.25
N VAL A 448 -20.28 -13.58 12.55
CA VAL A 448 -19.46 -12.80 11.60
C VAL A 448 -18.90 -13.71 10.52
N VAL A 449 -18.41 -14.90 10.89
CA VAL A 449 -17.87 -15.88 9.92
C VAL A 449 -18.97 -16.40 8.99
N GLU A 450 -20.15 -16.75 9.49
CA GLU A 450 -21.27 -17.24 8.68
C GLU A 450 -21.80 -16.15 7.73
N ALA A 451 -21.90 -14.90 8.20
CA ALA A 451 -22.24 -13.76 7.34
C ALA A 451 -21.18 -13.53 6.26
N TYR A 452 -19.90 -13.58 6.65
CA TYR A 452 -18.78 -13.46 5.73
C TYR A 452 -18.83 -14.53 4.63
N GLN A 453 -18.93 -15.81 5.01
CA GLN A 453 -19.02 -16.95 4.08
C GLN A 453 -20.17 -16.79 3.09
N THR A 454 -21.38 -16.54 3.60
CA THR A 454 -22.60 -16.41 2.79
C THR A 454 -22.47 -15.29 1.76
N HIS A 455 -21.98 -14.13 2.19
CA HIS A 455 -21.89 -12.97 1.33
C HIS A 455 -20.69 -13.03 0.38
N THR A 456 -19.53 -13.53 0.79
CA THR A 456 -18.36 -13.71 -0.09
C THR A 456 -18.70 -14.63 -1.28
N ARG A 457 -19.48 -15.70 -1.06
CA ARG A 457 -19.96 -16.54 -2.16
C ARG A 457 -20.76 -15.75 -3.20
N ARG A 458 -21.63 -14.83 -2.77
CA ARG A 458 -22.43 -13.99 -3.68
C ARG A 458 -21.54 -13.04 -4.48
N VAL A 459 -20.52 -12.47 -3.85
CA VAL A 459 -19.56 -11.59 -4.51
C VAL A 459 -18.78 -12.35 -5.59
N ILE A 460 -18.21 -13.51 -5.24
CA ILE A 460 -17.46 -14.35 -6.18
C ILE A 460 -18.34 -14.79 -7.35
N THR A 461 -19.58 -15.20 -7.08
CA THR A 461 -20.53 -15.58 -8.14
C THR A 461 -20.77 -14.42 -9.11
N ALA A 462 -20.92 -13.19 -8.63
CA ALA A 462 -21.13 -12.03 -9.48
C ALA A 462 -19.88 -11.61 -10.26
N ILE A 463 -18.69 -11.73 -9.65
CA ILE A 463 -17.40 -11.52 -10.33
C ILE A 463 -17.25 -12.51 -11.49
N CYS A 464 -17.46 -13.81 -11.26
CA CYS A 464 -17.35 -14.84 -12.29
C CYS A 464 -18.46 -14.78 -13.35
N ALA A 465 -19.57 -14.10 -13.06
CA ALA A 465 -20.61 -13.79 -14.04
C ALA A 465 -20.30 -12.53 -14.87
N HIS A 466 -19.16 -11.87 -14.61
CA HIS A 466 -18.75 -10.59 -15.20
C HIS A 466 -19.80 -9.48 -15.05
N ASP A 467 -20.61 -9.53 -13.99
CA ASP A 467 -21.62 -8.51 -13.69
C ASP A 467 -21.09 -7.54 -12.64
N ARG A 468 -20.57 -6.41 -13.12
CA ARG A 468 -20.06 -5.33 -12.27
C ARG A 468 -21.09 -4.82 -11.27
N ALA A 469 -22.32 -4.57 -11.72
CA ALA A 469 -23.34 -3.97 -10.86
C ALA A 469 -23.74 -4.94 -9.74
N ALA A 470 -23.94 -6.22 -10.08
CA ALA A 470 -24.23 -7.25 -9.10
C ALA A 470 -23.05 -7.48 -8.13
N ALA A 471 -21.80 -7.45 -8.62
CA ALA A 471 -20.62 -7.61 -7.77
C ALA A 471 -20.48 -6.50 -6.74
N MET A 472 -20.62 -5.24 -7.17
CA MET A 472 -20.58 -4.08 -6.27
C MET A 472 -21.71 -4.11 -5.23
N LEU A 473 -22.93 -4.44 -5.64
CA LEU A 473 -24.07 -4.59 -4.72
C LEU A 473 -23.87 -5.74 -3.72
N ALA A 474 -23.28 -6.85 -4.16
CA ALA A 474 -22.96 -7.98 -3.29
C ALA A 474 -21.88 -7.62 -2.26
N GLU A 475 -20.84 -6.89 -2.65
CA GLU A 475 -19.77 -6.44 -1.74
C GLU A 475 -20.31 -5.44 -0.72
N GLN A 476 -21.13 -4.48 -1.14
CA GLN A 476 -21.83 -3.56 -0.24
C GLN A 476 -22.63 -4.33 0.81
N ALA A 477 -23.45 -5.29 0.38
CA ALA A 477 -24.23 -6.14 1.27
C ALA A 477 -23.35 -6.98 2.21
N LYS A 478 -22.19 -7.48 1.74
CA LYS A 478 -21.20 -8.19 2.56
C LYS A 478 -20.70 -7.30 3.69
N LEU A 479 -20.25 -6.09 3.36
CA LEU A 479 -19.69 -5.14 4.32
C LEU A 479 -20.75 -4.72 5.35
N ASP A 480 -21.98 -4.46 4.93
CA ASP A 480 -23.08 -4.10 5.85
C ASP A 480 -23.45 -5.25 6.80
N ALA A 481 -23.56 -6.48 6.29
CA ALA A 481 -23.88 -7.65 7.09
C ALA A 481 -22.79 -7.96 8.13
N VAL A 482 -21.52 -7.92 7.71
CA VAL A 482 -20.38 -8.12 8.62
C VAL A 482 -20.32 -7.02 9.67
N ALA A 483 -20.52 -5.75 9.30
CA ALA A 483 -20.54 -4.63 10.25
C ALA A 483 -21.70 -4.76 11.25
N HIS A 484 -22.88 -5.16 10.79
CA HIS A 484 -24.04 -5.42 11.65
C HIS A 484 -23.76 -6.54 12.66
N CYS A 485 -23.23 -7.68 12.21
CA CYS A 485 -22.87 -8.80 13.08
C CYS A 485 -21.78 -8.41 14.08
N ARG A 486 -20.78 -7.61 13.68
CA ARG A 486 -19.74 -7.09 14.58
C ARG A 486 -20.32 -6.19 15.67
N ARG A 487 -21.27 -5.31 15.35
CA ARG A 487 -21.94 -4.45 16.34
C ARG A 487 -22.75 -5.28 17.35
N GLN A 488 -23.47 -6.29 16.89
CA GLN A 488 -24.23 -7.20 17.76
C GLN A 488 -23.32 -8.06 18.64
N ALA A 489 -22.20 -8.56 18.09
CA ALA A 489 -21.22 -9.32 18.85
C ALA A 489 -20.46 -8.46 19.85
N GLY A 490 -20.16 -7.20 19.51
CA GLY A 490 -19.54 -6.22 20.41
C GLY A 490 -20.49 -5.69 21.49
N SER A 491 -21.81 -5.72 21.28
CA SER A 491 -22.80 -5.39 22.33
C SER A 491 -23.06 -6.56 23.30
N MET A 492 -22.46 -7.73 23.04
CA MET A 492 -22.47 -8.89 23.92
C MET A 492 -21.03 -9.21 24.35
N ARG A 493 -20.61 -8.70 25.53
CA ARG A 493 -19.41 -9.04 26.35
C ARG A 493 -18.21 -8.08 26.27
N PHE A 494 -17.68 -7.53 27.38
CA PHE A 494 -18.06 -7.57 28.82
C PHE A 494 -17.40 -6.42 29.60
N ASP A 495 -18.04 -6.10 30.73
CA ASP A 495 -17.47 -5.54 31.97
C ASP A 495 -16.08 -6.04 32.36
#